data_AF-A0A1S1EPW8-F1
#
_entry.id   AF-A0A1S1EPW8-F1
#
_cell.length_a   1.000
_cell.length_b   1.000
_cell.length_c   1.000
_cell.angle_alpha   90.00
_cell.angle_beta   90.00
_cell.angle_gamma   90.00
#
_symmetry.space_group_name_H-M   'P 1'
#
loop_
_entity.id
_entity.type
_entity.pdbx_description
1 polymer ?
#
loop_
_entity_poly.entity_id
_entity_poly.type
_entity_poly.pdbx_seq_one_letter_code
_entity_poly.pdbx_strand_id
1 'polypeptide(L)'
;MKFSRSLAAITIGAATVFGAVAASPAIAQAISCPFAPVHKYEAHRFSGSSTSADAFKVWFNGGVYIEPIVETLDLVDLQVNETQVAYAGDIIYKDENGNFWVK
;
A
#
# COMPACT_ATOMS: atom_id res chain seq x y z
N MET A 1 42.43 -36.35 10.01
CA MET A 1 41.73 -37.63 9.74
C MET A 1 41.51 -38.37 11.05
N LYS A 2 40.43 -39.17 11.11
CA LYS A 2 40.07 -40.22 12.09
C LYS A 2 38.99 -39.84 13.12
N PHE A 3 37.75 -40.22 12.78
CA PHE A 3 36.57 -40.27 13.64
C PHE A 3 36.59 -41.53 14.53
N SER A 4 36.15 -41.41 15.79
CA SER A 4 35.69 -42.49 16.69
C SER A 4 35.16 -41.84 17.98
N ARG A 5 34.06 -42.23 18.62
CA ARG A 5 33.12 -43.35 18.47
C ARG A 5 31.88 -43.07 19.35
N SER A 6 30.78 -43.70 18.97
CA SER A 6 29.65 -44.18 19.80
C SER A 6 28.85 -43.17 20.64
N LEU A 7 27.64 -42.87 20.16
CA LEU A 7 26.53 -42.49 21.02
C LEU A 7 25.48 -43.60 21.00
N ALA A 8 25.17 -44.09 22.20
CA ALA A 8 24.24 -45.16 22.49
C ALA A 8 22.80 -44.75 22.14
N ALA A 9 22.04 -45.73 21.66
CA ALA A 9 20.63 -45.60 21.36
C ALA A 9 19.80 -45.39 22.63
N ILE A 10 18.96 -44.35 22.64
CA ILE A 10 17.85 -44.23 23.58
C ILE A 10 16.57 -44.19 22.75
N THR A 11 15.87 -45.32 22.74
CA THR A 11 14.51 -45.45 22.24
C THR A 11 13.56 -44.77 23.20
N ILE A 12 12.88 -43.72 22.76
CA ILE A 12 11.68 -43.19 23.40
C ILE A 12 10.56 -43.31 22.38
N GLY A 13 9.72 -44.33 22.57
CA GLY A 13 8.43 -44.41 21.92
C GLY A 13 7.46 -43.46 22.62
N ALA A 14 6.79 -42.62 21.84
CA ALA A 14 5.56 -41.98 22.24
C ALA A 14 4.65 -41.89 21.02
N ALA A 15 3.53 -42.61 21.08
CA ALA A 15 2.51 -42.66 20.06
C ALA A 15 1.87 -41.28 19.88
N THR A 16 1.81 -40.80 18.63
CA THR A 16 0.88 -39.73 18.24
C THR A 16 -0.05 -40.24 17.15
N VAL A 17 -1.32 -40.04 17.46
CA VAL A 17 -2.51 -40.55 16.79
C VAL A 17 -2.54 -40.11 15.32
N PHE A 18 -2.85 -41.06 14.43
CA PHE A 18 -3.23 -40.78 13.04
C PHE A 18 -4.51 -39.93 13.03
N GLY A 19 -4.35 -38.62 12.97
CA GLY A 19 -5.40 -37.71 12.53
C GLY A 19 -5.48 -37.77 11.01
N ALA A 20 -6.38 -38.60 10.48
CA ALA A 20 -6.70 -38.60 9.06
C ALA A 20 -7.38 -37.26 8.70
N VAL A 21 -6.61 -36.30 8.19
CA VAL A 21 -7.19 -35.12 7.54
C VAL A 21 -7.49 -35.53 6.10
N ALA A 22 -8.76 -35.54 5.74
CA ALA A 22 -9.19 -35.73 4.36
C ALA A 22 -8.57 -34.61 3.51
N ALA A 23 -7.57 -34.96 2.69
CA ALA A 23 -7.04 -34.07 1.68
C ALA A 23 -8.08 -33.93 0.56
N SER A 24 -8.98 -32.97 0.71
CA SER A 24 -9.79 -32.49 -0.42
C SER A 24 -8.84 -31.91 -1.47
N PRO A 25 -8.83 -32.40 -2.72
CA PRO A 25 -8.11 -31.74 -3.79
C PRO A 25 -8.90 -30.49 -4.18
N ALA A 26 -8.75 -29.42 -3.40
CA ALA A 26 -9.13 -28.10 -3.85
C ALA A 26 -8.12 -27.69 -4.93
N ILE A 27 -8.48 -28.01 -6.17
CA ILE A 27 -7.85 -27.49 -7.37
C ILE A 27 -7.92 -25.97 -7.24
N ALA A 28 -6.83 -25.34 -6.81
CA ALA A 28 -6.67 -23.91 -6.88
C ALA A 28 -6.53 -23.56 -8.37
N GLN A 29 -7.68 -23.42 -9.02
CA GLN A 29 -7.77 -22.76 -10.31
C GLN A 29 -7.28 -21.33 -10.05
N ALA A 30 -6.04 -21.05 -10.41
CA ALA A 30 -5.54 -19.70 -10.52
C ALA A 30 -6.41 -19.01 -11.57
N ILE A 31 -7.42 -18.29 -11.08
CA ILE A 31 -8.21 -17.38 -11.89
C ILE A 31 -7.18 -16.36 -12.37
N SER A 32 -6.77 -16.44 -13.63
CA SER A 32 -6.07 -15.35 -14.28
C SER A 32 -7.03 -14.17 -14.27
N CYS A 33 -6.95 -13.35 -13.21
CA CYS A 33 -7.53 -12.02 -13.24
C CYS A 33 -6.91 -11.34 -14.45
N PRO A 34 -7.70 -10.89 -15.45
CA PRO A 34 -7.15 -10.03 -16.47
C PRO A 34 -6.50 -8.87 -15.72
N PHE A 35 -5.20 -8.68 -15.94
CA PHE A 35 -4.45 -7.54 -15.45
C PHE A 35 -5.18 -6.30 -15.99
N ALA A 36 -6.12 -5.78 -15.19
CA ALA A 36 -6.69 -4.48 -15.44
C ALA A 36 -5.48 -3.55 -15.50
N PRO A 37 -5.37 -2.68 -16.52
CA PRO A 37 -4.29 -1.72 -16.57
C PRO A 37 -4.34 -0.94 -15.25
N VAL A 38 -3.38 -1.21 -14.36
CA VAL A 38 -3.22 -0.45 -13.14
C VAL A 38 -2.67 0.88 -13.60
N HIS A 39 -3.57 1.79 -13.96
CA HIS A 39 -3.19 3.16 -14.19
C HIS A 39 -2.49 3.63 -12.91
N LYS A 40 -1.20 3.94 -13.03
CA LYS A 40 -0.38 4.38 -11.91
C LYS A 40 -0.74 5.83 -11.63
N TYR A 41 -1.61 6.03 -10.66
CA TYR A 41 -1.93 7.36 -10.16
C TYR A 41 -1.16 7.61 -8.87
N GLU A 42 -0.52 8.77 -8.77
CA GLU A 42 -0.01 9.29 -7.50
C GLU A 42 -1.18 9.98 -6.79
N ALA A 43 -1.41 9.65 -5.51
CA ALA A 43 -2.57 10.13 -4.77
C ALA A 43 -2.14 10.58 -3.38
N HIS A 44 -2.56 11.79 -2.99
CA HIS A 44 -2.26 12.39 -1.69
C HIS A 44 -3.52 12.99 -1.09
N ARG A 45 -3.65 12.88 0.24
CA ARG A 45 -4.80 13.43 0.97
C ARG A 45 -4.53 14.90 1.30
N PHE A 46 -5.48 15.76 0.97
CA PHE A 46 -5.45 17.16 1.36
C PHE A 46 -6.04 17.32 2.76
N SER A 47 -5.29 17.90 3.68
CA SER A 47 -5.73 18.09 5.08
C SER A 47 -6.58 19.33 5.28
N GLY A 48 -6.60 20.26 4.31
CA GLY A 48 -7.18 21.60 4.49
C GLY A 48 -6.24 22.57 5.20
N SER A 49 -5.00 22.19 5.52
CA SER A 49 -4.03 23.13 6.09
C SER A 49 -3.40 24.02 5.02
N SER A 50 -3.05 25.25 5.38
CA SER A 50 -2.33 26.17 4.48
C SER A 50 -0.97 25.59 4.09
N THR A 51 -0.29 24.91 5.02
CA THR A 51 0.98 24.23 4.78
C THR A 51 0.85 23.07 3.79
N SER A 52 -0.24 22.29 3.90
CA SER A 52 -0.57 21.26 2.92
C SER A 52 -0.88 21.87 1.57
N ALA A 53 -1.64 22.97 1.53
CA ALA A 53 -1.96 23.66 0.29
C ALA A 53 -0.69 24.13 -0.44
N ASP A 54 0.32 24.63 0.28
CA ASP A 54 1.61 24.99 -0.33
C ASP A 54 2.38 23.76 -0.84
N ALA A 55 2.37 22.64 -0.12
CA ALA A 55 2.96 21.39 -0.61
C ALA A 55 2.28 20.89 -1.91
N PHE A 56 0.95 20.97 -1.97
CA PHE A 56 0.20 20.64 -3.18
C PHE A 56 0.49 21.61 -4.33
N LYS A 57 0.62 22.92 -4.08
CA LYS A 57 1.03 23.89 -5.12
C LYS A 57 2.40 23.56 -5.70
N VAL A 58 3.37 23.13 -4.88
CA VAL A 58 4.68 22.70 -5.38
C VAL A 58 4.53 21.49 -6.29
N TRP A 59 3.70 20.52 -5.90
CA TRP A 59 3.42 19.33 -6.70
C TRP A 59 2.68 19.64 -8.02
N PHE A 60 1.72 20.55 -8.00
CA PHE A 60 1.01 21.03 -9.20
C PHE A 60 1.94 21.74 -10.20
N ASN A 61 2.96 22.45 -9.70
CA ASN A 61 3.99 23.07 -10.53
C ASN A 61 5.04 22.09 -11.07
N GLY A 62 4.81 20.77 -10.95
CA GLY A 62 5.73 19.74 -11.43
C GLY A 62 6.84 19.37 -10.44
N GLY A 63 6.80 19.89 -9.22
CA GLY A 63 7.68 19.47 -8.13
C GLY A 63 7.32 18.09 -7.57
N VAL A 64 8.11 17.64 -6.60
CA VAL A 64 7.83 16.43 -5.82
C VAL A 64 6.91 16.80 -4.66
N TYR A 65 5.88 15.99 -4.42
CA TYR A 65 5.04 16.17 -3.24
C TYR A 65 5.84 15.78 -1.98
N ILE A 66 5.86 16.66 -0.99
CA ILE A 66 6.44 16.40 0.32
C ILE A 66 5.33 16.66 1.34
N GLU A 67 4.92 15.59 2.04
CA GLU A 67 3.91 15.69 3.08
C GLU A 67 4.43 16.62 4.22
N PRO A 68 3.66 17.65 4.60
CA PRO A 68 4.05 18.52 5.71
C PRO A 68 4.07 17.77 7.03
N ILE A 69 5.13 17.95 7.81
CA ILE A 69 5.28 17.35 9.15
C ILE A 69 4.44 18.10 10.20
N VAL A 70 4.24 19.40 9.98
CA VAL A 70 3.44 20.28 10.84
C VAL A 70 2.40 20.97 9.97
N GLU A 71 1.16 20.93 10.42
CA GLU A 71 0.02 21.46 9.68
C GLU A 71 -0.72 22.51 10.51
N THR A 72 -1.19 23.55 9.83
CA THR A 72 -2.08 24.55 10.42
C THR A 72 -3.54 24.10 10.37
N LEU A 73 -4.40 24.66 11.22
CA LEU A 73 -5.83 24.29 11.31
C LEU A 73 -6.74 25.34 10.64
N ASP A 74 -6.28 25.92 9.53
CA ASP A 74 -6.95 27.06 8.89
C ASP A 74 -8.12 26.66 7.98
N LEU A 75 -8.26 25.37 7.64
CA LEU A 75 -9.32 24.81 6.78
C LEU A 75 -9.49 25.59 5.47
N VAL A 76 -8.44 25.65 4.67
CA VAL A 76 -8.42 26.33 3.37
C VAL A 76 -8.88 25.42 2.25
N ASP A 77 -9.53 26.01 1.26
CA ASP A 77 -9.87 25.37 0.00
C ASP A 77 -8.69 25.42 -0.97
N LEU A 78 -8.48 24.36 -1.74
CA LEU A 78 -7.38 24.26 -2.70
C LEU A 78 -7.91 24.08 -4.12
N GLN A 79 -7.64 25.04 -5.00
CA GLN A 79 -7.93 24.90 -6.43
C GLN A 79 -7.01 23.85 -7.05
N VAL A 80 -7.58 22.76 -7.59
CA VAL A 80 -6.82 21.64 -8.19
C VAL A 80 -6.66 21.82 -9.70
N ASN A 81 -7.71 22.31 -10.37
CA ASN A 81 -7.70 22.69 -11.79
C ASN A 81 -8.76 23.78 -12.01
N GLU A 82 -8.99 24.25 -13.24
CA GLU A 82 -9.95 25.34 -13.53
C GLU A 82 -11.39 25.07 -13.08
N THR A 83 -11.76 23.81 -12.84
CA THR A 83 -13.15 23.39 -12.56
C THR A 83 -13.33 22.73 -11.20
N GLN A 84 -12.25 22.32 -10.53
CA GLN A 84 -12.31 21.52 -9.30
C GLN A 84 -11.54 22.18 -8.16
N VAL A 85 -12.18 22.17 -6.99
CA VAL A 85 -11.64 22.61 -5.71
C VAL A 85 -11.65 21.41 -4.77
N ALA A 86 -10.54 21.19 -4.07
CA ALA A 86 -10.40 20.20 -3.01
C ALA A 86 -10.65 20.84 -1.65
N TYR A 87 -11.38 20.11 -0.80
CA TYR A 87 -11.67 20.46 0.58
C TYR A 87 -10.86 19.59 1.55
N ALA A 88 -10.86 20.00 2.82
CA ALA A 88 -10.22 19.25 3.89
C ALA A 88 -10.73 17.79 3.94
N GLY A 89 -9.82 16.85 3.74
CA GLY A 89 -10.07 15.41 3.76
C GLY A 89 -10.10 14.75 2.38
N ASP A 90 -10.20 15.52 1.30
CA ASP A 90 -10.26 15.02 -0.06
C ASP A 90 -8.94 14.39 -0.51
N ILE A 91 -9.00 13.49 -1.50
CA ILE A 91 -7.82 12.87 -2.10
C ILE A 91 -7.62 13.46 -3.50
N ILE A 92 -6.43 13.98 -3.73
CA ILE A 92 -6.02 14.57 -5.00
C ILE A 92 -5.13 13.57 -5.72
N TYR A 93 -5.49 13.28 -6.97
CA TYR A 93 -4.82 12.33 -7.83
C TYR A 93 -4.05 13.04 -8.93
N LYS A 94 -2.96 12.42 -9.38
CA LYS A 94 -2.17 12.82 -10.54
C LYS A 94 -1.98 11.63 -11.47
N ASP A 95 -2.27 11.82 -12.76
CA ASP A 95 -1.96 10.84 -13.81
C ASP A 95 -0.54 10.99 -14.37
N GLU A 96 -0.15 10.05 -15.24
CA GLU A 96 1.13 10.05 -15.94
C GLU A 96 1.30 11.25 -16.89
N ASN A 97 0.21 11.94 -17.24
CA ASN A 97 0.20 13.13 -18.09
C ASN A 97 0.29 14.44 -17.27
N GLY A 98 0.26 14.35 -15.94
CA GLY A 98 0.27 15.51 -15.04
C GLY A 98 -1.11 16.18 -14.85
N ASN A 99 -2.20 15.51 -15.22
CA ASN A 99 -3.55 15.98 -14.91
C ASN A 99 -3.90 15.70 -13.45
N PHE A 100 -4.57 16.66 -12.82
CA PHE A 100 -5.01 16.55 -11.44
C PHE A 100 -6.53 16.54 -11.32
N TRP A 101 -7.04 15.69 -10.43
CA TRP A 101 -8.46 15.68 -10.07
C TRP A 101 -8.69 15.27 -8.62
N VAL A 102 -9.86 15.63 -8.11
CA VAL A 102 -10.35 15.25 -6.79
C VAL A 102 -11.33 14.08 -6.92
N LYS A 103 -11.31 13.14 -5.96
CA LYS A 103 -12.30 12.05 -5.86
C LYS A 103 -12.89 11.95 -4.46
#